data_AF-A0A2T2XL31-F1
#
_entry.id   AF-A0A2T2XL31-F1
#
_cell.length_a   1.000
_cell.length_b   1.000
_cell.length_c   1.000
_cell.angle_alpha   90.00
_cell.angle_beta   90.00
_cell.angle_gamma   90.00
#
_symmetry.space_group_name_H-M   'P 1'
#
loop_
_entity.id
_entity.type
_entity.pdbx_description
1 polymer ?
#
loop_
_entity_poly.entity_id
_entity_poly.type
_entity_poly.pdbx_seq_one_letter_code
_entity_poly.pdbx_strand_id
1 'polypeptide(L)'
;MNKKSAGSRLQEWFQALAAPVPWTSGAIMRIRMAGIVVLLMLVLSYGVLWEALKGKLSLMWAGLGELLALSAMVLVFAWAIARRRKDVAEYQSRRN
;
A
#
# COMPACT_ATOMS: atom_id res chain seq x y z
N MET A 1 2.36 25.44 -15.81
CA MET A 1 2.22 23.96 -15.74
C MET A 1 3.30 23.39 -14.84
N ASN A 2 2.95 23.01 -13.62
CA ASN A 2 3.92 22.59 -12.61
C ASN A 2 4.25 21.09 -12.79
N LYS A 3 5.42 20.78 -13.36
CA LYS A 3 5.94 19.41 -13.47
C LYS A 3 6.32 18.92 -12.06
N LYS A 4 5.35 18.50 -11.25
CA LYS A 4 5.62 17.70 -10.05
C LYS A 4 6.15 16.34 -10.53
N SER A 5 7.47 16.25 -10.64
CA SER A 5 8.19 15.02 -10.98
C SER A 5 7.73 13.91 -10.05
N ALA A 6 7.57 12.68 -10.57
CA ALA A 6 7.15 11.54 -9.74
C ALA A 6 8.05 11.32 -8.51
N GLY A 7 9.32 11.76 -8.59
CA GLY A 7 10.27 11.78 -7.49
C GLY A 7 9.84 12.66 -6.31
N SER A 8 9.18 13.81 -6.53
CA SER A 8 8.75 14.67 -5.42
C SER A 8 7.62 14.05 -4.60
N ARG A 9 6.73 13.29 -5.25
CA ARG A 9 5.64 12.58 -4.54
C ARG A 9 6.18 11.43 -3.69
N LEU A 10 7.12 10.63 -4.19
CA LEU A 10 7.73 9.57 -3.38
C LEU A 10 8.51 10.15 -2.19
N GLN A 11 9.24 11.23 -2.40
CA GLN A 11 9.99 11.90 -1.33
C GLN A 11 9.05 12.46 -0.25
N GLU A 12 7.92 13.05 -0.64
CA GLU A 12 6.85 13.47 0.28
C GLU A 12 6.28 12.29 1.11
N TRP A 13 6.21 11.07 0.54
CA TRP A 13 5.70 9.89 1.23
C TRP A 13 6.70 9.37 2.26
N PHE A 14 7.99 9.30 1.89
CA PHE A 14 9.05 8.94 2.83
C PHE A 14 9.16 9.95 3.97
N GLN A 15 9.03 11.25 3.70
CA GLN A 15 8.99 12.27 4.74
C GLN A 15 7.80 12.12 5.69
N ALA A 16 6.63 11.72 5.20
CA ALA A 16 5.46 11.47 6.05
C ALA A 16 5.63 10.23 6.96
N LEU A 17 6.36 9.22 6.49
CA LEU A 17 6.71 8.04 7.28
C LEU A 17 7.80 8.35 8.31
N ALA A 18 8.78 9.18 7.95
CA ALA A 18 9.90 9.59 8.80
C ALA A 18 9.57 10.78 9.72
N ALA A 19 8.38 11.38 9.61
CA ALA A 19 7.98 12.50 10.44
C ALA A 19 8.01 12.13 11.94
N PRO A 20 8.61 12.96 12.81
CA PRO A 20 8.74 12.69 14.25
C PRO A 20 7.41 12.94 15.00
N VAL A 21 6.32 12.39 14.48
CA VAL A 21 4.97 12.44 15.07
C VAL A 21 4.71 11.11 15.77
N PRO A 22 4.23 11.10 17.02
CA PRO A 22 3.93 9.86 17.72
C PRO A 22 2.98 8.98 16.90
N TRP A 23 3.31 7.69 16.83
CA TRP A 23 2.45 6.71 16.20
C TRP A 23 1.29 6.43 17.13
N THR A 24 0.08 6.82 16.73
CA THR A 24 -1.13 6.46 17.47
C THR A 24 -1.39 4.97 17.32
N SER A 25 -1.93 4.32 18.36
CA SER A 25 -2.28 2.89 18.31
C SER A 25 -3.18 2.54 17.11
N GLY A 26 -4.07 3.47 16.73
CA GLY A 26 -4.91 3.35 15.54
C GLY A 26 -4.12 3.37 14.22
N ALA A 27 -3.10 4.22 14.09
CA ALA A 27 -2.24 4.26 12.90
C ALA A 27 -1.41 2.98 12.77
N ILE A 28 -0.87 2.47 13.89
CA ILE A 28 -0.12 1.20 13.93
C ILE A 28 -1.01 0.04 13.49
N MET A 29 -2.22 -0.06 14.06
CA MET A 29 -3.15 -1.14 13.72
C MET A 29 -3.54 -1.13 12.24
N ARG A 30 -3.78 0.05 11.65
CA ARG A 30 -4.08 0.18 10.21
C ARG A 30 -2.92 -0.26 9.33
N ILE A 31 -1.70 0.14 9.66
CA ILE A 31 -0.50 -0.28 8.90
C ILE A 31 -0.29 -1.79 9.01
N ARG A 32 -0.48 -2.37 10.20
CA ARG A 32 -0.44 -3.83 10.38
C ARG A 32 -1.48 -4.54 9.53
N MET A 33 -2.73 -4.08 9.56
CA MET A 33 -3.80 -4.64 8.73
C MET A 33 -3.48 -4.52 7.24
N ALA A 34 -2.97 -3.37 6.79
CA ALA A 34 -2.52 -3.19 5.42
C ALA A 34 -1.41 -4.20 5.05
N GLY A 35 -0.44 -4.40 5.94
CA GLY A 35 0.61 -5.42 5.78
C GLY A 35 0.05 -6.84 5.69
N ILE A 36 -0.90 -7.19 6.55
CA ILE A 36 -1.58 -8.51 6.54
C ILE A 36 -2.31 -8.72 5.20
N VAL A 37 -3.06 -7.71 4.74
CA VAL A 37 -3.77 -7.78 3.45
C VAL A 37 -2.79 -7.99 2.30
N VAL A 38 -1.67 -7.26 2.28
CA VAL A 38 -0.62 -7.44 1.26
C VAL A 38 -0.05 -8.86 1.30
N LEU A 39 0.21 -9.38 2.50
CA LEU A 39 0.78 -10.72 2.68
C LEU A 39 -0.19 -11.82 2.24
N LEU A 40 -1.48 -11.67 2.56
CA LEU A 40 -2.53 -12.57 2.09
C LEU A 40 -2.65 -12.55 0.56
N MET A 41 -2.63 -11.35 -0.04
CA MET A 41 -2.70 -11.20 -1.49
C MET A 41 -1.48 -11.84 -2.17
N LEU A 42 -0.29 -11.75 -1.58
CA LEU A 42 0.93 -12.41 -2.06
C LEU A 42 0.80 -13.94 -2.06
N VAL A 43 0.32 -14.52 -0.96
CA VAL A 43 0.10 -15.97 -0.84
C VAL A 43 -0.93 -16.45 -1.86
N LEU A 44 -2.03 -15.72 -2.03
CA LEU A 44 -3.05 -16.03 -3.02
C LEU A 44 -2.52 -15.93 -4.45
N SER A 45 -1.78 -14.87 -4.77
CA SER A 45 -1.16 -14.66 -6.09
C SER A 45 -0.21 -15.82 -6.44
N TYR A 46 0.61 -16.22 -5.48
CA TYR A 46 1.52 -17.36 -5.64
C TYR A 46 0.75 -18.67 -5.87
N GLY A 47 -0.36 -18.89 -5.14
CA GLY A 47 -1.24 -20.04 -5.34
C GLY A 47 -1.88 -20.06 -6.74
N VAL A 48 -2.32 -18.91 -7.23
CA VAL A 48 -2.90 -18.75 -8.58
C VAL A 48 -1.85 -19.07 -9.66
N LEU A 49 -0.62 -18.56 -9.52
CA LEU A 49 0.48 -18.90 -10.42
C LEU A 49 0.79 -20.40 -10.41
N TRP A 50 0.79 -21.03 -9.23
CA TRP A 50 1.04 -22.46 -9.10
C TRP A 50 -0.03 -23.31 -9.80
N GLU A 51 -1.31 -22.96 -9.69
CA GLU A 51 -2.39 -23.66 -10.41
C GLU A 51 -2.34 -23.41 -11.93
N ALA A 52 -1.90 -22.23 -12.37
CA ALA A 52 -1.64 -21.96 -13.79
C ALA A 52 -0.49 -22.81 -14.34
N LEU A 53 0.61 -22.97 -13.59
CA LEU A 53 1.74 -23.81 -13.99
C LEU A 53 1.37 -25.30 -14.08
N LYS A 54 0.41 -25.77 -13.28
CA LYS A 54 -0.17 -27.12 -13.40
C LYS A 54 -1.10 -27.29 -14.61
N GLY A 55 -1.32 -26.24 -15.40
CA GLY A 55 -2.26 -26.25 -16.52
C GLY A 55 -3.73 -26.28 -16.12
N LYS A 56 -4.05 -26.11 -14.82
CA LYS A 56 -5.43 -26.10 -14.31
C LYS A 56 -6.10 -24.74 -14.46
N LEU A 57 -5.32 -23.69 -14.65
CA LEU A 57 -5.80 -22.32 -14.84
C LEU A 57 -5.14 -21.74 -16.09
N SER A 58 -5.92 -21.03 -16.91
CA SER A 58 -5.38 -20.34 -18.08
C SER A 58 -4.44 -19.22 -17.65
N LEU A 59 -3.30 -19.12 -18.33
CA LEU A 59 -2.29 -18.08 -18.09
C LEU A 59 -2.88 -16.66 -18.15
N MET A 60 -3.88 -16.43 -19.00
CA MET A 60 -4.52 -15.13 -19.15
C MET A 60 -5.32 -14.76 -17.90
N TRP A 61 -6.06 -15.71 -17.32
CA TRP A 61 -6.80 -15.50 -16.07
C TRP A 61 -5.87 -15.36 -14.87
N ALA A 62 -4.78 -16.12 -14.84
CA ALA A 62 -3.73 -15.95 -13.83
C ALA A 62 -3.08 -14.56 -13.91
N GLY A 63 -2.76 -14.10 -15.11
CA GLY A 63 -2.18 -12.77 -15.33
C GLY A 63 -3.12 -11.62 -14.96
N LEU A 64 -4.43 -11.74 -15.26
CA LEU A 64 -5.43 -10.78 -14.80
C LEU A 64 -5.56 -10.76 -13.27
N GLY A 65 -5.54 -11.94 -12.64
CA GLY A 65 -5.55 -12.07 -11.18
C GLY A 65 -4.34 -11.39 -10.52
N GLU A 66 -3.14 -11.62 -11.05
CA GLU A 66 -1.89 -10.97 -10.62
C GLU A 66 -1.98 -9.44 -10.73
N LEU A 67 -2.46 -8.91 -11.86
CA LEU A 67 -2.63 -7.47 -12.07
C LEU A 67 -3.60 -6.84 -11.06
N LEU A 68 -4.70 -7.53 -10.76
CA LEU A 68 -5.66 -7.09 -9.75
C LEU A 68 -5.05 -7.13 -8.35
N ALA A 69 -4.34 -8.20 -7.99
CA ALA A 69 -3.67 -8.34 -6.70
C ALA A 69 -2.63 -7.23 -6.50
N LEU A 70 -1.77 -6.98 -7.50
CA LEU A 70 -0.80 -5.88 -7.50
C LEU A 70 -1.48 -4.52 -7.33
N SER A 71 -2.55 -4.27 -8.10
CA SER A 71 -3.31 -3.03 -8.00
C SER A 71 -3.90 -2.82 -6.60
N ALA A 72 -4.46 -3.88 -6.01
CA ALA A 72 -5.00 -3.85 -4.66
C ALA A 72 -3.91 -3.56 -3.61
N MET A 73 -2.74 -4.20 -3.71
CA MET A 73 -1.60 -3.94 -2.82
C MET A 73 -1.16 -2.48 -2.88
N VAL A 74 -1.01 -1.93 -4.09
CA VAL A 74 -0.62 -0.53 -4.30
C VAL A 74 -1.66 0.43 -3.71
N LEU A 75 -2.96 0.17 -3.93
CA LEU A 75 -4.04 0.99 -3.40
C LEU A 75 -4.09 0.97 -1.87
N VAL A 76 -3.95 -0.21 -1.25
CA VAL A 76 -3.94 -0.37 0.20
C VAL A 76 -2.74 0.36 0.82
N PHE A 77 -1.57 0.24 0.19
CA PHE A 77 -0.36 0.95 0.62
C PHE A 77 -0.50 2.47 0.48
N ALA A 78 -1.01 2.94 -0.66
CA ALA A 78 -1.28 4.35 -0.91
C ALA A 78 -2.29 4.93 0.10
N TRP A 79 -3.34 4.18 0.42
CA TRP A 79 -4.35 4.57 1.40
C TRP A 79 -3.76 4.68 2.81
N ALA A 80 -2.94 3.72 3.23
CA ALA A 80 -2.27 3.73 4.53
C ALA A 80 -1.37 4.97 4.68
N ILE A 81 -0.60 5.30 3.65
CA ILE A 81 0.28 6.48 3.64
C ILE A 81 -0.53 7.77 3.61
N ALA A 82 -1.55 7.87 2.76
CA ALA A 82 -2.42 9.04 2.69
C ALA A 82 -3.08 9.32 4.05
N ARG A 83 -3.45 8.27 4.80
CA ARG A 83 -3.98 8.41 6.15
C ARG A 83 -2.92 8.89 7.15
N ARG A 84 -1.69 8.36 7.08
CA ARG A 84 -0.58 8.84 7.91
C ARG A 84 -0.30 10.32 7.68
N ARG A 85 -0.39 10.82 6.44
CA ARG A 85 -0.25 12.25 6.14
C ARG A 85 -1.33 13.09 6.84
N LYS A 86 -2.59 12.61 6.87
CA LYS A 86 -3.68 13.28 7.60
C LYS A 86 -3.42 13.31 9.11
N ASP A 87 -2.98 12.19 9.68
CA ASP A 87 -2.68 12.11 11.12
C ASP A 87 -1.52 13.05 11.50
N VAL A 88 -0.49 13.19 10.64
CA VAL A 88 0.61 14.15 10.83
C VAL A 88 0.11 15.59 10.74
N ALA A 89 -0.72 15.91 9.74
CA ALA A 89 -1.29 17.25 9.57
C ALA A 89 -2.17 17.66 10.75
N GLU A 90 -3.01 16.74 11.26
CA GLU A 90 -3.86 16.98 12.43
C GLU A 90 -3.04 17.19 13.71
N TYR A 91 -1.95 16.43 13.88
CA TYR A 91 -1.07 16.60 15.03
C TYR A 91 -0.34 17.94 15.01
N GLN A 92 0.12 18.38 13.83
CA GLN A 92 0.74 19.70 13.66
C GLN A 92 -0.26 20.84 13.89
N SER A 93 -1.51 20.70 13.43
CA SER A 93 -2.55 21.73 13.63
C SER A 93 -3.04 21.84 15.08
N ARG A 94 -2.90 20.79 15.91
CA ARG A 94 -3.21 20.83 17.35
C ARG A 94 -2.07 21.40 18.21
N ARG A 95 -0.86 21.46 17.67
CA ARG A 95 0.35 21.95 18.36
C ARG A 95 0.58 23.45 18.16
N ASN A 96 0.04 24.02 17.08
CA ASN A 96 -0.02 25.46 16.81
C ASN A 96 -1.30 26.04 17.41
#